data_AF-A0A7W9CRM1-F1
#
_entry.id   AF-A0A7W9CRM1-F1
#
_cell.length_a   1.000
_cell.length_b   1.000
_cell.length_c   1.000
_cell.angle_alpha   90.00
_cell.angle_beta   90.00
_cell.angle_gamma   90.00
#
_symmetry.space_group_name_H-M   'P 1'
#
loop_
_entity.id
_entity.type
_entity.pdbx_description
1 polymer ?
#
loop_
_entity_poly.entity_id
_entity_poly.type
_entity_poly.pdbx_seq_one_letter_code
_entity_poly.pdbx_strand_id
1 'polypeptide(L)'
;MVRSSVIEVGQEATAGSVEIDAIDGGLPRERVEVMTQASGPTQLWWETKIDGRFSGWTLLEGPEQIVNLVKALQSPGDTLHLEDDQPVTRYAQTMLIEKGIYHLELAALQLDGTYNWRIGMGKEADAAVNTPDTGTAPVQEMTTAAIIEVLSSWAIGQGLPMGYGAALHIYGR
;
A
#
# COMPACT_ATOMS: atom_id res chain seq x y z
N MET A 1 4.06 -11.81 23.33
CA MET A 1 3.97 -10.36 23.62
C MET A 1 2.79 -9.85 22.79
N VAL A 2 1.69 -9.45 23.43
CA VAL A 2 0.46 -9.06 22.74
C VAL A 2 0.51 -7.55 22.50
N ARG A 3 0.40 -7.10 21.24
CA ARG A 3 0.32 -5.67 20.89
C ARG A 3 -1.14 -5.23 20.93
N SER A 4 -1.45 -4.19 21.69
CA SER A 4 -2.77 -3.55 21.71
C SER A 4 -2.58 -2.07 22.07
N SER A 5 -3.24 -1.17 21.34
CA SER A 5 -3.35 0.23 21.72
C SER A 5 -4.63 0.84 21.16
N VAL A 6 -5.46 1.32 22.09
CA VAL A 6 -6.69 2.10 21.91
C VAL A 6 -6.32 3.58 21.76
N ILE A 7 -7.01 4.33 20.90
CA ILE A 7 -6.89 5.79 20.79
C ILE A 7 -8.22 6.41 21.25
N GLU A 8 -8.16 7.26 22.28
CA GLU A 8 -9.28 8.09 22.77
C GLU A 8 -9.48 9.33 21.88
N VAL A 9 -10.74 9.67 21.61
CA VAL A 9 -11.16 10.83 20.81
C VAL A 9 -11.57 11.98 21.74
N GLY A 10 -10.90 13.13 21.61
CA GLY A 10 -11.31 14.40 22.22
C GLY A 10 -11.75 15.41 21.16
N GLN A 11 -13.00 15.87 21.25
CA GLN A 11 -13.58 16.95 20.43
C GLN A 11 -13.08 18.33 20.90
N GLU A 12 -12.87 19.26 19.95
CA GLU A 12 -13.52 20.58 19.95
C GLU A 12 -13.28 21.30 18.61
N ALA A 13 -14.38 21.82 18.03
CA ALA A 13 -14.40 22.58 16.80
C ALA A 13 -14.53 24.07 17.10
N THR A 14 -13.70 24.91 16.49
CA THR A 14 -13.99 26.34 16.34
C THR A 14 -13.73 26.78 14.91
N ALA A 15 -14.78 27.35 14.31
CA ALA A 15 -14.82 27.80 12.93
C ALA A 15 -13.93 29.03 12.73
N GLY A 16 -12.90 28.86 11.91
CA GLY A 16 -12.19 29.94 11.22
C GLY A 16 -12.29 29.65 9.72
N SER A 17 -12.92 30.55 8.97
CA SER A 17 -12.97 30.54 7.52
C SER A 17 -11.55 30.59 6.96
N VAL A 18 -11.02 29.46 6.50
CA VAL A 18 -9.80 29.42 5.69
C VAL A 18 -10.20 29.83 4.29
N GLU A 19 -9.79 31.02 3.89
CA GLU A 19 -9.79 31.45 2.50
C GLU A 19 -9.06 30.38 1.66
N ILE A 20 -9.82 29.77 0.75
CA ILE A 20 -9.33 28.77 -0.18
C ILE A 20 -8.62 29.53 -1.30
N ASP A 21 -7.39 29.95 -1.03
CA ASP A 21 -6.49 30.43 -2.08
C ASP A 21 -5.98 29.20 -2.85
N ALA A 22 -6.57 29.02 -4.02
CA ALA A 22 -6.07 28.29 -5.19
C ALA A 22 -5.30 26.99 -4.92
N ILE A 23 -6.01 25.85 -4.96
CA ILE A 23 -5.40 24.57 -5.34
C ILE A 23 -5.19 24.59 -6.87
N ASP A 24 -4.27 25.43 -7.33
CA ASP A 24 -3.70 25.35 -8.67
C ASP A 24 -2.26 24.84 -8.50
N GLY A 25 -2.10 23.53 -8.64
CA GLY A 25 -0.83 22.84 -8.39
C GLY A 25 -1.09 21.40 -8.00
N GLY A 26 -1.02 20.50 -8.98
CA GLY A 26 -1.01 19.06 -8.72
C GLY A 26 -0.01 18.70 -7.63
N LEU A 27 -0.25 17.58 -6.94
CA LEU A 27 0.69 17.03 -5.96
C LEU A 27 2.12 17.18 -6.48
N PRO A 28 3.07 17.76 -5.70
CA PRO A 28 4.43 17.96 -6.15
C PRO A 28 4.95 16.67 -6.80
N ARG A 29 5.46 16.76 -8.03
CA ARG A 29 5.86 15.60 -8.83
C ARG A 29 6.79 14.65 -8.06
N GLU A 30 7.65 15.23 -7.23
CA GLU A 30 8.55 14.56 -6.29
C GLU A 30 7.83 13.59 -5.34
N ARG A 31 6.61 13.92 -4.89
CA ARG A 31 5.80 13.07 -4.00
C ARG A 31 5.18 11.88 -4.72
N VAL A 32 4.89 12.01 -6.02
CA VAL A 32 4.43 10.89 -6.87
C VAL A 32 5.60 9.97 -7.22
N GLU A 33 6.79 10.55 -7.40
CA GLU A 33 8.02 9.83 -7.78
C GLU A 33 8.62 8.98 -6.64
N VAL A 34 8.22 9.16 -5.38
CA VAL A 34 8.71 8.37 -4.23
C VAL A 34 8.63 6.85 -4.48
N MET A 35 7.59 6.39 -5.19
CA MET A 35 7.41 4.97 -5.55
C MET A 35 8.27 4.50 -6.73
N THR A 36 8.74 5.42 -7.56
CA THR A 36 9.64 5.14 -8.69
C THR A 36 11.11 5.19 -8.28
N GLN A 37 11.40 5.76 -7.12
CA GLN A 37 12.76 5.86 -6.61
C GLN A 37 13.15 4.57 -5.92
N ALA A 38 14.31 4.06 -6.31
CA ALA A 38 14.89 2.92 -5.63
C ALA A 38 15.14 3.28 -4.16
N SER A 39 14.57 2.52 -3.25
CA SER A 39 14.97 2.53 -1.84
C SER A 39 16.07 1.48 -1.68
N GLY A 40 17.06 1.72 -0.81
CA GLY A 40 18.00 0.64 -0.49
C GLY A 40 17.26 -0.58 0.05
N PRO A 41 17.79 -1.81 -0.12
CA PRO A 41 17.17 -3.00 0.45
C PRO A 41 17.03 -2.82 1.97
N THR A 42 15.81 -2.95 2.46
CA THR A 42 15.46 -2.89 3.88
C THR A 42 15.02 -4.26 4.35
N GLN A 43 15.25 -4.57 5.63
CA GLN A 43 14.71 -5.77 6.23
C GLN A 43 13.20 -5.66 6.29
N LEU A 44 12.51 -6.65 5.73
CA LEU A 44 11.05 -6.71 5.73
C LEU A 44 10.53 -7.76 6.69
N TRP A 45 9.34 -7.49 7.21
CA TRP A 45 8.51 -8.39 7.98
C TRP A 45 7.19 -8.60 7.24
N TRP A 46 6.55 -9.73 7.45
CA TRP A 46 5.27 -10.04 6.84
C TRP A 46 4.31 -10.71 7.82
N GLU A 47 3.03 -10.54 7.56
CA GLU A 47 1.96 -11.35 8.15
C GLU A 47 0.88 -11.63 7.10
N THR A 48 0.17 -12.74 7.26
CA THR A 48 -1.04 -13.02 6.48
C THR A 48 -2.26 -13.05 7.38
N LYS A 49 -3.42 -12.71 6.80
CA LYS A 49 -4.72 -13.02 7.36
C LYS A 49 -5.39 -14.01 6.43
N ILE A 50 -5.49 -15.26 6.86
CA ILE A 50 -6.12 -16.34 6.08
C ILE A 50 -7.31 -16.85 6.86
N ASP A 51 -8.48 -16.92 6.21
CA ASP A 51 -9.75 -17.33 6.84
C ASP A 51 -10.01 -16.58 8.17
N GLY A 52 -9.70 -15.28 8.19
CA GLY A 52 -9.88 -14.41 9.35
C GLY A 52 -8.83 -14.54 10.45
N ARG A 53 -7.79 -15.37 10.29
CA ARG A 53 -6.75 -15.60 11.30
C ARG A 53 -5.41 -15.00 10.86
N PHE A 54 -4.79 -14.25 11.77
CA PHE A 54 -3.46 -13.70 11.55
C PHE A 54 -2.37 -14.72 11.84
N SER A 55 -1.35 -14.80 10.98
CA SER A 55 -0.16 -15.63 11.20
C SER A 55 0.75 -15.09 12.30
N GLY A 56 0.68 -13.78 12.55
CA GLY A 56 1.69 -13.03 13.27
C GLY A 56 2.88 -12.66 12.39
N TRP A 57 3.56 -11.59 12.79
CA TRP A 57 4.70 -11.03 12.07
C TRP A 57 5.91 -11.95 12.08
N THR A 58 6.44 -12.20 10.89
CA THR A 58 7.62 -13.04 10.65
C THR A 58 8.60 -12.30 9.75
N LEU A 59 9.90 -12.52 9.96
CA LEU A 59 10.93 -11.96 9.11
C LEU A 59 10.79 -12.50 7.68
N LEU A 60 10.91 -11.63 6.68
CA LEU A 60 11.02 -12.06 5.28
C LEU A 60 12.45 -12.57 5.03
N GLU A 61 12.58 -13.83 4.66
CA GLU A 61 13.88 -14.50 4.43
C GLU A 61 14.48 -14.14 3.07
N GLY A 62 13.62 -13.87 2.08
CA GLY A 62 14.02 -13.51 0.73
C GLY A 62 12.83 -13.21 -0.18
N PRO A 63 13.05 -12.56 -1.33
CA PRO A 63 11.98 -12.20 -2.28
C PRO A 63 11.26 -13.43 -2.86
N GLU A 64 11.92 -14.58 -2.96
CA GLU A 64 11.30 -15.84 -3.38
C GLU A 64 10.19 -16.30 -2.43
N GLN A 65 10.24 -15.93 -1.15
CA GLN A 65 9.20 -16.25 -0.18
C GLN A 65 7.87 -15.57 -0.54
N ILE A 66 7.92 -14.37 -1.16
CA ILE A 66 6.73 -13.61 -1.60
C ILE A 66 5.88 -14.44 -2.56
N VAL A 67 6.50 -15.21 -3.46
CA VAL A 67 5.78 -16.10 -4.38
C VAL A 67 4.89 -17.09 -3.62
N ASN A 68 5.42 -17.68 -2.55
CA ASN A 68 4.70 -18.65 -1.75
C ASN A 68 3.62 -17.98 -0.89
N LEU A 69 3.91 -16.80 -0.34
CA LEU A 69 2.96 -16.03 0.47
C LEU A 69 1.74 -15.60 -0.35
N VAL A 70 1.94 -15.07 -1.57
CA VAL A 70 0.84 -14.70 -2.46
C VAL A 70 0.03 -15.93 -2.86
N LYS A 71 0.70 -17.04 -3.21
CA LYS A 71 0.02 -18.30 -3.56
C LYS A 71 -0.71 -18.93 -2.37
N ALA A 72 -0.39 -18.59 -1.13
CA ALA A 72 -1.10 -19.10 0.04
C ALA A 72 -2.48 -18.46 0.23
N LEU A 73 -2.74 -17.29 -0.40
CA LEU A 73 -4.04 -16.64 -0.40
C LEU A 73 -4.97 -17.42 -1.34
N GLN A 74 -6.03 -18.04 -0.81
CA GLN A 74 -6.89 -18.97 -1.56
C GLN A 74 -8.37 -18.58 -1.51
N SER A 75 -8.76 -17.79 -0.51
CA SER A 75 -10.14 -17.35 -0.29
C SER A 75 -10.26 -15.82 -0.47
N PRO A 76 -11.32 -15.32 -1.12
CA PRO A 76 -11.62 -13.88 -1.14
C PRO A 76 -11.57 -13.27 0.26
N GLY A 77 -10.84 -12.16 0.39
CA GLY A 77 -10.59 -11.49 1.67
C GLY A 77 -9.33 -11.95 2.40
N ASP A 78 -8.63 -12.99 1.92
CA ASP A 78 -7.29 -13.32 2.40
C ASP A 78 -6.33 -12.17 2.07
N THR A 79 -5.49 -11.79 3.04
CA THR A 79 -4.54 -10.68 2.89
C THR A 79 -3.11 -11.08 3.20
N LEU A 80 -2.18 -10.39 2.56
CA LEU A 80 -0.76 -10.37 2.90
C LEU A 80 -0.35 -8.92 3.16
N HIS A 81 0.34 -8.69 4.26
CA HIS A 81 0.95 -7.42 4.62
C HIS A 81 2.47 -7.60 4.70
N LEU A 82 3.23 -6.65 4.17
CA LEU A 82 4.67 -6.53 4.34
C LEU A 82 5.03 -5.13 4.82
N GLU A 83 5.92 -4.99 5.78
CA GLU A 83 6.43 -3.69 6.25
C GLU A 83 7.93 -3.76 6.52
N ASP A 84 8.60 -2.61 6.52
CA ASP A 84 9.98 -2.52 7.00
C ASP A 84 10.06 -2.47 8.53
N ASP A 85 11.28 -2.63 9.05
CA ASP A 85 11.52 -2.67 10.49
C ASP A 85 11.21 -1.33 11.19
N GLN A 86 11.06 -1.37 12.51
CA GLN A 86 10.62 -0.22 13.31
C GLN A 86 11.71 0.88 13.39
N PRO A 87 11.35 2.16 13.23
CA PRO A 87 10.02 2.66 12.90
C PRO A 87 9.65 2.39 11.43
N VAL A 88 8.41 1.94 11.20
CA VAL A 88 7.91 1.65 9.85
C VAL A 88 7.97 2.92 8.99
N THR A 89 8.61 2.81 7.84
CA THR A 89 8.69 3.89 6.83
C THR A 89 7.97 3.51 5.54
N ARG A 90 7.69 2.23 5.32
CA ARG A 90 6.93 1.77 4.15
C ARG A 90 6.23 0.44 4.40
N TYR A 91 5.10 0.24 3.74
CA TYR A 91 4.42 -1.06 3.74
C TYR A 91 3.81 -1.38 2.38
N ALA A 92 3.46 -2.65 2.20
CA ALA A 92 2.71 -3.18 1.09
C ALA A 92 1.57 -4.05 1.64
N GLN A 93 0.39 -3.93 1.05
CA GLN A 93 -0.76 -4.76 1.41
C GLN A 93 -1.46 -5.26 0.15
N THR A 94 -1.71 -6.56 0.10
CA THR A 94 -2.54 -7.16 -0.96
C THR A 94 -3.69 -7.96 -0.36
N MET A 95 -4.80 -8.00 -1.10
CA MET A 95 -5.99 -8.77 -0.77
C MET A 95 -6.47 -9.54 -2.00
N LEU A 96 -6.75 -10.83 -1.82
CA LEU A 96 -7.39 -11.65 -2.84
C LEU A 96 -8.87 -11.22 -2.96
N ILE A 97 -9.30 -10.83 -4.15
CA ILE A 97 -10.68 -10.37 -4.43
C ILE A 97 -11.52 -11.52 -4.96
N GLU A 98 -10.95 -12.22 -5.93
CA GLU A 98 -11.47 -13.45 -6.47
C GLU A 98 -10.29 -14.27 -7.00
N LYS A 99 -10.54 -15.52 -7.39
CA LYS A 99 -9.49 -16.48 -7.72
C LYS A 99 -8.43 -15.92 -8.69
N GLY A 100 -7.24 -15.64 -8.17
CA GLY A 100 -6.10 -15.15 -8.93
C GLY A 100 -6.12 -13.64 -9.25
N ILE A 101 -7.09 -12.90 -8.71
CA ILE A 101 -7.28 -11.46 -8.89
C ILE A 101 -7.16 -10.76 -7.53
N TYR A 102 -6.33 -9.73 -7.49
CA TYR A 102 -5.93 -9.06 -6.25
C TYR A 102 -6.07 -7.55 -6.37
N HIS A 103 -6.24 -6.93 -5.20
CA HIS A 103 -5.88 -5.54 -4.99
C HIS A 103 -4.48 -5.44 -4.40
N LEU A 104 -3.76 -4.36 -4.74
CA LEU A 104 -2.45 -4.05 -4.16
C LEU A 104 -2.34 -2.57 -3.80
N GLU A 105 -1.89 -2.33 -2.59
CA GLU A 105 -1.49 -1.03 -2.10
C GLU A 105 -0.04 -1.07 -1.67
N LEU A 106 0.70 -0.02 -2.03
CA LEU A 106 2.04 0.25 -1.54
C LEU A 106 2.00 1.59 -0.84
N ALA A 107 2.75 1.78 0.23
CA ALA A 107 2.71 3.01 1.00
C ALA A 107 4.07 3.43 1.53
N ALA A 108 4.22 4.73 1.73
CA ALA A 108 5.35 5.38 2.38
C ALA A 108 4.83 6.27 3.50
N LEU A 109 5.44 6.14 4.68
CA LEU A 109 5.14 6.93 5.86
C LEU A 109 6.18 8.04 5.95
N GLN A 110 5.71 9.28 6.02
CA GLN A 110 6.53 10.45 6.26
C GLN A 110 6.00 11.20 7.48
N LEU A 111 6.79 12.19 7.93
CA LEU A 111 6.41 13.05 9.05
C LEU A 111 5.10 13.82 8.78
N ASP A 112 4.81 14.12 7.51
CA ASP A 112 3.64 14.91 7.10
C ASP A 112 2.44 14.07 6.64
N GLY A 113 2.51 12.74 6.77
CA GLY A 113 1.40 11.86 6.43
C GLY A 113 1.82 10.51 5.85
N THR A 114 0.82 9.69 5.54
CA THR A 114 0.99 8.40 4.84
C THR A 114 0.54 8.54 3.40
N TYR A 115 1.42 8.21 2.48
CA TYR A 115 1.19 8.20 1.04
C TYR A 115 0.90 6.76 0.64
N ASN A 116 -0.31 6.48 0.20
CA ASN A 116 -0.75 5.14 -0.20
C ASN A 116 -1.09 5.15 -1.70
N TRP A 117 -0.46 4.25 -2.44
CA TRP A 117 -0.62 4.07 -3.86
C TRP A 117 -1.35 2.77 -4.11
N ARG A 118 -2.53 2.87 -4.72
CA ARG A 118 -3.18 1.70 -5.32
C ARG A 118 -2.50 1.40 -6.65
N ILE A 119 -2.01 0.18 -6.78
CA ILE A 119 -1.29 -0.25 -7.98
C ILE A 119 -2.26 -0.88 -8.97
N GLY A 120 -2.04 -0.57 -10.25
CA GLY A 120 -2.75 -1.19 -11.36
C GLY A 120 -1.89 -1.26 -12.60
N MET A 121 -2.47 -1.68 -13.73
CA MET A 121 -1.74 -1.86 -14.98
C MET A 121 -2.06 -0.74 -15.99
N GLY A 122 -1.01 -0.14 -16.54
CA GLY A 122 -1.10 0.87 -17.61
C GLY A 122 -1.81 2.16 -17.21
N LYS A 123 -2.18 2.95 -18.22
CA LYS A 123 -2.72 4.32 -18.09
C LYS A 123 -4.02 4.43 -17.29
N GLU A 124 -4.76 3.32 -17.12
CA GLU A 124 -6.02 3.33 -16.38
C GLU A 124 -5.79 3.32 -14.87
N ALA A 125 -4.65 2.80 -14.42
CA ALA A 125 -4.23 2.86 -13.03
C ALA A 125 -3.92 4.30 -12.59
N ASP A 126 -3.24 5.06 -13.44
CA ASP A 126 -2.93 6.48 -13.18
C ASP A 126 -4.17 7.38 -13.18
N ALA A 127 -5.22 6.94 -13.88
CA ALA A 127 -6.50 7.66 -13.98
C ALA A 127 -7.50 7.27 -12.88
N ALA A 128 -7.22 6.22 -12.10
CA ALA A 128 -8.11 5.77 -11.03
C ALA A 128 -8.13 6.79 -9.90
N VAL A 129 -9.31 7.30 -9.56
CA VAL A 129 -9.48 8.20 -8.42
C VAL A 129 -9.68 7.36 -7.16
N ASN A 130 -8.93 7.67 -6.10
CA ASN A 130 -9.03 7.03 -4.79
C ASN A 130 -9.50 8.03 -3.75
N THR A 131 -10.59 7.70 -3.06
CA THR A 131 -11.07 8.46 -1.89
C THR A 131 -10.78 7.66 -0.61
N PRO A 132 -10.59 8.32 0.55
CA PRO A 132 -10.18 7.66 1.79
C PRO A 132 -11.10 6.52 2.25
N ASP A 133 -12.38 6.60 1.88
CA ASP A 133 -13.44 5.72 2.38
C ASP A 133 -14.09 4.85 1.28
N THR A 134 -13.58 4.87 0.05
CA THR A 134 -14.14 4.06 -1.04
C THR A 134 -13.04 3.34 -1.82
N GLY A 135 -13.35 2.16 -2.34
CA GLY A 135 -12.42 1.45 -3.22
C GLY A 135 -12.19 2.22 -4.53
N THR A 136 -10.99 2.10 -5.11
CA THR A 136 -10.70 2.58 -6.48
C THR A 136 -11.78 2.14 -7.45
N ALA A 137 -12.33 3.09 -8.22
CA ALA A 137 -13.10 2.82 -9.42
C ALA A 137 -12.35 3.36 -10.65
N PRO A 138 -12.12 2.53 -11.71
CA PRO A 138 -12.38 1.09 -11.75
C PRO A 138 -11.45 0.32 -10.80
N VAL A 139 -11.93 -0.83 -10.33
CA VAL A 139 -11.14 -1.76 -9.52
C VAL A 139 -9.92 -2.17 -10.34
N GLN A 140 -8.73 -1.83 -9.83
CA GLN A 140 -7.47 -2.22 -10.46
C GLN A 140 -7.20 -3.69 -10.14
N GLU A 141 -7.63 -4.57 -11.05
CA GLU A 141 -7.45 -6.01 -10.93
C GLU A 141 -6.02 -6.40 -11.31
N MET A 142 -5.30 -7.00 -10.36
CA MET A 142 -3.97 -7.52 -10.60
C MET A 142 -3.97 -9.04 -10.58
N THR A 143 -3.33 -9.66 -11.58
CA THR A 143 -3.17 -11.11 -11.61
C THR A 143 -2.15 -11.59 -10.56
N THR A 144 -2.15 -12.88 -10.24
CA THR A 144 -1.11 -13.49 -9.38
C THR A 144 0.32 -13.15 -9.84
N ALA A 145 0.58 -13.19 -11.15
CA ALA A 145 1.90 -12.89 -11.69
C ALA A 145 2.28 -11.41 -11.50
N ALA A 146 1.31 -10.51 -11.74
CA ALA A 146 1.51 -9.07 -11.57
C ALA A 146 1.80 -8.68 -10.11
N ILE A 147 1.05 -9.25 -9.16
CA ILE A 147 1.30 -9.02 -7.72
C ILE A 147 2.69 -9.48 -7.32
N ILE A 148 3.08 -10.69 -7.74
CA ILE A 148 4.39 -11.24 -7.43
C ILE A 148 5.50 -10.34 -8.00
N GLU A 149 5.36 -9.88 -9.24
CA GLU A 149 6.35 -9.02 -9.89
C GLU A 149 6.50 -7.69 -9.13
N VAL A 150 5.39 -7.01 -8.86
CA VAL A 150 5.41 -5.72 -8.16
C VAL A 150 5.94 -5.86 -6.74
N LEU A 151 5.42 -6.82 -5.96
CA LEU A 151 5.86 -7.03 -4.58
C LEU A 151 7.33 -7.42 -4.50
N SER A 152 7.81 -8.28 -5.40
CA SER A 152 9.22 -8.69 -5.42
C SER A 152 10.14 -7.51 -5.76
N SER A 153 9.77 -6.69 -6.75
CA SER A 153 10.52 -5.48 -7.13
C SER A 153 10.53 -4.45 -5.99
N TRP A 154 9.37 -4.18 -5.38
CA TRP A 154 9.25 -3.28 -4.25
C TRP A 154 10.07 -3.77 -3.06
N ALA A 155 10.03 -5.08 -2.76
CA ALA A 155 10.71 -5.66 -1.60
C ALA A 155 12.23 -5.45 -1.67
N ILE A 156 12.82 -5.66 -2.84
CA ILE A 156 14.26 -5.43 -3.08
C ILE A 156 14.62 -3.96 -3.34
N GLY A 157 13.64 -3.06 -3.26
CA GLY A 157 13.86 -1.63 -3.37
C GLY A 157 14.03 -1.11 -4.78
N GLN A 158 13.61 -1.86 -5.82
CA GLN A 158 13.68 -1.41 -7.22
C GLN A 158 12.53 -0.48 -7.63
N GLY A 159 11.56 -0.24 -6.74
CA GLY A 159 10.37 0.55 -7.04
C GLY A 159 9.37 -0.23 -7.91
N LEU A 160 8.49 0.52 -8.57
CA LEU A 160 7.44 -0.06 -9.42
C LEU A 160 8.01 -0.53 -10.78
N PRO A 161 7.78 -1.77 -11.21
CA PRO A 161 8.21 -2.25 -12.52
C PRO A 161 7.56 -1.47 -13.69
N MET A 162 8.17 -1.53 -14.87
CA MET A 162 7.61 -0.90 -16.07
C MET A 162 6.26 -1.51 -16.45
N GLY A 163 5.30 -0.66 -16.84
CA GLY A 163 3.97 -1.08 -17.28
C GLY A 163 2.90 -1.03 -16.20
N TYR A 164 3.29 -0.79 -14.95
CA TYR A 164 2.38 -0.54 -13.84
C TYR A 164 2.22 0.96 -13.59
N GLY A 165 1.04 1.35 -13.14
CA GLY A 165 0.69 2.71 -12.75
C GLY A 165 0.13 2.74 -11.34
N ALA A 166 -0.08 3.94 -10.81
CA ALA A 166 -0.48 4.11 -9.41
C ALA A 166 -1.39 5.32 -9.17
N ALA A 167 -2.44 5.09 -8.40
CA ALA A 167 -3.32 6.13 -7.88
C ALA A 167 -2.95 6.49 -6.43
N LEU A 168 -2.42 7.70 -6.23
CA LEU A 168 -1.97 8.18 -4.92
C LEU A 168 -3.13 8.72 -4.06
N HIS A 169 -3.13 8.33 -2.80
CA HIS A 169 -3.92 8.85 -1.71
C HIS A 169 -3.03 9.28 -0.54
N ILE A 170 -3.40 10.35 0.18
CA ILE A 170 -2.61 10.88 1.31
C ILE A 170 -3.49 10.94 2.55
N TYR A 171 -3.08 10.24 3.60
CA TYR A 171 -3.71 10.25 4.93
C TYR A 171 -2.90 11.12 5.89
N GLY A 172 -3.59 11.92 6.71
CA GLY A 172 -2.99 12.82 7.68
C GLY A 172 -2.47 14.09 7.01
N ARG A 173 -3.20 15.20 7.24
CA ARG A 173 -2.72 16.57 7.05
C ARG A 173 -2.84 17.29 8.38
#